data_AF-A0A524N1V7-F1
#
_entry.id   AF-A0A524N1V7-F1
#
_cell.length_a   1.000
_cell.length_b   1.000
_cell.length_c   1.000
_cell.angle_alpha   90.00
_cell.angle_beta   90.00
_cell.angle_gamma   90.00
#
_symmetry.space_group_name_H-M   'P 1'
#
loop_
_entity.id
_entity.type
_entity.pdbx_description
1 polymer ?
#
loop_
_entity_poly.entity_id
_entity_poly.type
_entity_poly.pdbx_seq_one_letter_code
_entity_poly.pdbx_strand_id
1 'polypeptide(L)' 'METKLAEIDPSTSAFKILVYLTFKDQPMKPIEIAKGLGENGSTVRARLAELNKTGLVDNTNEGYVSLLTTYDILMKLYKP' A
#
# COMPACT_ATOMS: atom_id res chain seq x y z
N MET A 1 -3.38 2.89 19.39
CA MET A 1 -3.89 2.22 18.17
C MET A 1 -2.72 1.46 17.59
N GLU A 2 -2.65 0.14 17.80
CA GLU A 2 -1.70 -0.69 17.06
C GLU A 2 -2.09 -0.57 15.59
N THR A 3 -1.25 0.10 14.81
CA THR A 3 -1.52 0.29 13.39
C THR A 3 -1.35 -1.06 12.70
N LYS A 4 -2.33 -1.48 11.89
CA LYS A 4 -2.26 -2.71 11.07
C LYS A 4 -0.99 -2.78 10.20
N LEU A 5 -0.38 -1.62 9.95
CA LEU A 5 0.96 -1.47 9.37
C LEU A 5 2.07 -2.23 10.13
N ALA A 6 2.00 -2.32 11.45
CA ALA A 6 3.02 -2.99 12.27
C ALA A 6 3.10 -4.50 11.98
N GLU A 7 1.97 -5.14 11.65
CA GLU A 7 1.83 -6.56 11.36
C GLU A 7 2.34 -6.94 9.94
N ILE A 8 2.55 -5.96 9.05
CA ILE A 8 2.95 -6.23 7.67
C ILE A 8 4.47 -6.39 7.58
N ASP A 9 4.91 -7.49 6.97
CA ASP A 9 6.32 -7.74 6.66
C ASP A 9 6.79 -6.84 5.50
N PRO A 10 7.87 -6.05 5.68
CA PRO A 10 8.45 -5.18 4.65
C PRO A 10 8.84 -5.86 3.32
N SER A 11 9.10 -7.17 3.34
CA SER A 11 9.50 -7.94 2.16
C SER A 11 8.33 -8.25 1.22
N THR A 12 7.09 -8.12 1.70
CA THR A 12 5.88 -8.52 0.98
C THR A 12 5.43 -7.51 -0.09
N SER A 13 4.73 -7.99 -1.11
CA SER A 13 4.07 -7.15 -2.11
C SER A 13 3.08 -6.15 -1.50
N ALA A 14 2.37 -6.54 -0.43
CA ALA A 14 1.46 -5.66 0.29
C ALA A 14 2.19 -4.40 0.81
N PHE A 15 3.35 -4.60 1.44
CA PHE A 15 4.14 -3.48 1.92
C PHE A 15 4.67 -2.62 0.78
N LYS A 16 5.20 -3.23 -0.28
CA LYS A 16 5.68 -2.48 -1.47
C LYS A 16 4.58 -1.62 -2.09
N ILE A 17 3.36 -2.14 -2.17
CA ILE A 17 2.18 -1.41 -2.66
C ILE A 17 1.85 -0.22 -1.74
N LEU A 18 1.86 -0.41 -0.42
CA LEU A 18 1.65 0.69 0.54
C LEU A 18 2.68 1.79 0.38
N VAL A 19 3.97 1.43 0.34
CA VAL A 19 5.06 2.39 0.11
C VAL A 19 4.82 3.13 -1.20
N TYR A 20 4.54 2.42 -2.29
CA TYR A 20 4.31 3.04 -3.59
C TYR A 20 3.17 4.06 -3.56
N LEU A 21 2.03 3.68 -2.99
CA LEU A 21 0.86 4.56 -2.90
C LEU A 21 1.11 5.76 -1.99
N THR A 22 1.70 5.55 -0.82
CA THR A 22 2.02 6.63 0.14
C THR A 22 2.94 7.68 -0.48
N PHE A 23 3.95 7.26 -1.25
CA PHE A 23 4.89 8.20 -1.88
C PHE A 23 4.37 8.79 -3.20
N LYS A 24 3.38 8.16 -3.85
CA LYS A 24 2.70 8.76 -5.00
C LYS A 24 1.73 9.86 -4.61
N ASP A 25 1.15 9.77 -3.41
CA ASP A 25 0.25 10.77 -2.82
C ASP A 25 -0.92 11.18 -3.73
N GLN A 26 -1.40 10.22 -4.53
CA GLN A 26 -2.56 10.38 -5.40
C GLN A 26 -3.21 9.01 -5.66
N PRO A 27 -4.50 8.95 -6.05
CA PRO A 27 -5.15 7.71 -6.46
C PRO A 27 -4.43 7.07 -7.66
N MET A 28 -4.18 5.76 -7.59
CA MET A 28 -3.54 4.99 -8.66
C MET A 28 -4.36 3.77 -9.03
N LYS A 29 -4.50 3.48 -10.33
CA LYS A 29 -5.20 2.28 -10.79
C LYS A 29 -4.33 1.03 -10.57
N PRO A 30 -4.92 -0.15 -10.32
CA PRO A 30 -4.16 -1.38 -10.13
C PRO A 30 -3.15 -1.70 -11.25
N ILE A 31 -3.49 -1.37 -12.50
CA ILE A 31 -2.60 -1.58 -13.65
C ILE A 31 -1.37 -0.67 -13.62
N GLU A 32 -1.53 0.57 -13.15
CA GLU A 32 -0.43 1.54 -13.03
C GLU A 32 0.49 1.18 -11.87
N ILE A 33 -0.08 0.71 -10.77
CA ILE A 33 0.68 0.19 -9.61
C ILE A 33 1.49 -1.04 -10.02
N ALA A 34 0.85 -2.01 -10.70
CA ALA A 34 1.52 -3.21 -11.19
C ALA A 34 2.69 -2.87 -12.12
N LYS A 35 2.48 -1.93 -13.06
CA LYS A 35 3.54 -1.46 -13.95
C LYS A 35 4.65 -0.73 -13.19
N GLY A 36 4.31 0.14 -12.25
CA GLY A 36 5.26 0.91 -11.46
C GLY A 36 6.14 0.06 -10.54
N LEU A 37 5.61 -1.07 -10.06
CA LEU A 37 6.32 -2.01 -9.19
C LEU A 37 6.92 -3.22 -9.92
N GLY A 38 6.62 -3.41 -11.22
CA GLY A 38 7.00 -4.62 -11.94
C GLY A 38 6.33 -5.89 -11.40
N GLU A 39 5.16 -5.75 -10.78
CA GLU A 39 4.44 -6.86 -10.15
C GLU A 39 3.27 -7.36 -11.01
N ASN A 40 2.83 -8.59 -10.74
CA ASN A 40 1.66 -9.15 -11.43
C ASN A 40 0.37 -8.42 -11.02
N GLY A 41 -0.45 -8.03 -12.00
CA GLY A 41 -1.71 -7.33 -11.76
C GLY A 41 -2.74 -8.11 -10.93
N SER A 42 -2.75 -9.45 -10.95
CA SER A 42 -3.63 -10.24 -10.06
C SER A 42 -3.17 -10.15 -8.60
N THR A 43 -1.86 -10.25 -8.35
CA THR A 43 -1.24 -10.07 -7.02
C THR A 43 -1.56 -8.69 -6.48
N VAL A 44 -1.36 -7.64 -7.30
CA VAL A 44 -1.66 -6.26 -6.89
C VAL A 44 -3.12 -6.09 -6.49
N ARG A 45 -4.07 -6.57 -7.30
CA ARG A 45 -5.51 -6.49 -6.97
C ARG A 45 -5.86 -7.25 -5.69
N ALA A 46 -5.31 -8.45 -5.50
CA ALA A 46 -5.56 -9.23 -4.28
C ALA A 46 -5.06 -8.49 -3.03
N ARG A 47 -3.83 -7.96 -3.07
CA ARG A 47 -3.24 -7.22 -1.94
C ARG A 47 -3.93 -5.89 -1.69
N LEU A 48 -4.33 -5.15 -2.73
CA LEU A 48 -5.14 -3.94 -2.57
C LEU A 48 -6.49 -4.20 -1.89
N ALA A 49 -7.15 -5.31 -2.24
CA ALA A 49 -8.40 -5.69 -1.59
C ALA A 49 -8.21 -6.01 -0.09
N GLU A 50 -7.12 -6.68 0.28
CA GLU A 50 -6.76 -6.95 1.68
C GLU A 50 -6.43 -5.66 2.43
N LEU A 51 -5.56 -4.82 1.86
CA LEU A 51 -5.16 -3.54 2.45
C LEU A 51 -6.35 -2.61 2.69
N ASN A 52 -7.31 -2.58 1.75
CA ASN A 52 -8.52 -1.80 1.89
C ASN A 52 -9.39 -2.30 3.05
N LYS A 53 -9.56 -3.63 3.17
CA LYS A 53 -10.26 -4.24 4.32
C LYS A 53 -9.61 -3.90 5.65
N THR A 54 -8.29 -3.72 5.68
CA THR A 54 -7.55 -3.32 6.88
C THR A 54 -7.52 -1.81 7.14
N GLY A 55 -8.10 -0.99 6.27
CA GLY A 55 -8.14 0.47 6.41
C GLY A 55 -6.79 1.15 6.19
N LEU A 56 -5.87 0.53 5.45
CA LEU A 56 -4.55 1.10 5.13
C LEU A 56 -4.52 1.83 3.78
N VAL A 57 -5.46 1.48 2.91
CA VAL A 57 -5.73 2.16 1.64
C VAL A 57 -7.23 2.36 1.50
N ASP A 58 -7.64 3.30 0.66
CA ASP A 58 -9.03 3.46 0.25
C ASP A 58 -9.18 3.23 -1.25
N ASN A 59 -10.34 2.74 -1.68
CA ASN A 59 -10.68 2.53 -3.08
C ASN A 59 -11.65 3.60 -3.55
N THR A 60 -11.13 4.59 -4.26
CA THR A 60 -11.88 5.70 -4.82
C THR A 60 -12.33 5.39 -6.26
N ASN A 61 -13.16 6.26 -6.84
CA ASN A 61 -13.54 6.15 -8.25
C ASN A 61 -12.34 6.27 -9.22
N GLU A 62 -11.24 6.90 -8.78
CA GLU A 62 -10.06 7.14 -9.60
C GLU A 62 -8.96 6.08 -9.40
N GLY A 63 -9.09 5.25 -8.36
CA GLY A 63 -8.14 4.20 -8.01
C GLY A 63 -7.90 4.11 -6.50
N TYR A 64 -6.81 3.46 -6.13
CA TYR A 64 -6.44 3.27 -4.73
C TYR A 64 -5.52 4.36 -4.25
N VAL A 65 -5.76 4.86 -3.03
CA VAL A 65 -4.93 5.86 -2.35
C VAL A 65 -4.51 5.32 -0.99
N SER A 66 -3.31 5.65 -0.55
CA SER A 66 -2.86 5.28 0.80
C SER A 66 -3.52 6.17 1.85
N LEU A 67 -3.90 5.58 2.98
CA LEU A 67 -4.35 6.32 4.16
C LEU A 67 -3.21 6.55 5.16
N LEU A 68 -1.99 6.13 4.81
CA LEU A 68 -0.79 6.29 5.62
C LEU A 68 0.04 7.46 5.13
N THR A 69 0.67 8.16 6.07
CA THR A 69 1.66 9.19 5.77
C THR A 69 3.03 8.57 5.47
N THR A 70 3.90 9.35 4.82
CA THR A 70 5.31 8.95 4.64
C THR A 70 5.99 8.71 5.98
N TYR A 71 5.64 9.47 7.02
CA TYR A 71 6.16 9.29 8.37
C TYR A 71 5.83 7.90 8.93
N ASP A 72 4.59 7.41 8.74
CA ASP A 72 4.17 6.09 9.23
C ASP A 72 5.02 4.97 8.60
N ILE A 73 5.28 5.06 7.29
CA ILE A 73 6.12 4.11 6.56
C ILE A 73 7.57 4.14 7.06
N LEU A 74 8.15 5.33 7.23
CA LEU A 74 9.51 5.47 7.76
C LEU A 74 9.60 4.90 9.17
N MET A 75 8.65 5.21 10.04
CA MET A 75 8.64 4.65 11.40
C MET A 75 8.51 3.13 11.42
N LYS A 76 7.83 2.52 10.44
CA LYS A 76 7.77 1.06 10.29
C LYS A 76 9.12 0.46 9.86
N LEU A 77 9.90 1.16 9.05
CA LEU A 77 11.20 0.68 8.57
C LEU A 77 12.34 0.91 9.58
N TYR A 78 12.24 1.94 10.42
CA TYR A 78 13.31 2.37 11.32
C TYR A 78 13.06 2.09 12.80
N LYS A 79 11.90 1.52 13.19
CA LYS A 79 11.73 1.00 14.54
C LYS A 79 12.54 -0.29 14.70
N PRO A 80 13.51 -0.34 15.65
CA PRO A 80 14.31 -1.54 15.92
C PRO A 80 13.46 -2.69 16.46
#